data_AF-A0AAD5QW60-F1
#
_entry.id   AF-A0AAD5QW60-F1
#
_cell.length_a   1.000
_cell.length_b   1.000
_cell.length_c   1.000
_cell.angle_alpha   90.00
_cell.angle_beta   90.00
_cell.angle_gamma   90.00
#
_symmetry.space_group_name_H-M   'P 1'
#
loop_
_entity.id
_entity.type
_entity.pdbx_description
1 polymer ?
#
loop_
_entity_poly.entity_id
_entity_poly.type
_entity_poly.pdbx_seq_one_letter_code
_entity_poly.pdbx_strand_id
1 'polypeptide(L)'
;MDSGLDNDLALSEGQNEELVKEIKNYVKIKKDHIQPIGDTIEEINHKSNVDNALFQGDMLLTKEQAEEIIEDVKHNEGNRNKRQAYRDSRYPKMLWSEGVYYSFYTGASSFFN
;
A
#
# COMPACT_ATOMS: atom_id res chain seq x y z
N MET A 1 -50.47 16.17 -16.01
CA MET A 1 -49.79 17.34 -15.40
C MET A 1 -48.53 16.79 -14.77
N ASP A 2 -47.43 16.78 -15.50
CA ASP A 2 -46.11 16.39 -15.00
C ASP A 2 -45.03 17.11 -15.82
N SER A 3 -45.19 18.42 -15.96
CA SER A 3 -44.26 19.33 -16.64
C SER A 3 -43.54 20.25 -15.66
N GLY A 4 -43.58 19.90 -14.37
CA GLY A 4 -43.15 20.75 -13.26
C GLY A 4 -41.76 20.42 -12.72
N LEU A 5 -41.18 19.27 -13.07
CA LEU A 5 -39.87 18.83 -12.54
C LEU A 5 -38.70 19.20 -13.45
N ASP A 6 -38.94 19.39 -14.76
CA ASP A 6 -37.86 19.61 -15.74
C ASP A 6 -37.22 21.01 -15.63
N ASN A 7 -37.97 22.03 -15.20
CA ASN A 7 -37.47 23.39 -15.06
C ASN A 7 -36.67 23.61 -13.76
N ASP A 8 -36.91 22.82 -12.72
CA ASP A 8 -36.20 22.96 -11.43
C ASP A 8 -34.81 22.28 -11.46
N LEU A 9 -34.55 21.43 -12.47
CA LEU A 9 -33.26 20.80 -12.75
C LEU A 9 -32.48 21.50 -13.88
N ALA A 10 -33.07 22.51 -14.53
CA ALA A 10 -32.45 23.24 -15.61
C ALA A 10 -31.37 24.18 -15.04
N LEU A 11 -30.12 23.70 -15.05
CA LEU A 11 -28.96 24.50 -14.69
C LEU A 11 -28.84 25.69 -15.63
N SER A 12 -28.61 26.88 -15.06
CA SER A 12 -28.27 28.05 -15.87
C SER A 12 -26.97 27.80 -16.65
N GLU A 13 -26.78 28.53 -17.74
CA GLU A 13 -25.60 28.40 -18.61
C GLU A 13 -24.30 28.53 -17.78
N GLY A 14 -24.26 29.46 -16.82
CA GLY A 14 -23.12 29.62 -15.91
C GLY A 14 -22.88 28.44 -14.97
N GLN A 15 -23.94 27.82 -14.43
CA GLN A 15 -23.81 26.62 -13.58
C GLN A 15 -23.37 25.39 -14.38
N ASN A 16 -23.80 25.26 -15.64
CA ASN A 16 -23.33 24.21 -16.53
C ASN A 16 -21.84 24.38 -16.88
N GLU A 17 -21.38 25.61 -17.12
CA GLU A 17 -19.97 25.88 -17.36
C GLU A 17 -19.10 25.58 -16.14
N GLU A 18 -19.57 25.92 -14.94
CA GLU A 18 -18.91 25.61 -13.67
C GLU A 18 -18.85 24.11 -13.43
N LEU A 19 -19.97 23.40 -13.61
CA LEU A 19 -20.04 21.94 -13.51
C LEU A 19 -19.10 21.25 -14.52
N VAL A 20 -19.04 21.73 -15.77
CA VAL A 20 -18.12 21.20 -16.78
C VAL A 20 -16.66 21.45 -16.40
N LYS A 21 -16.33 22.59 -15.78
CA LYS A 21 -14.99 22.86 -15.25
C LYS A 21 -14.66 21.95 -14.07
N GLU A 22 -15.58 21.75 -13.14
CA GLU A 22 -15.40 20.84 -12.01
C GLU A 22 -15.24 19.38 -12.47
N ILE A 23 -16.07 18.90 -13.40
CA ILE A 23 -15.96 17.56 -13.99
C ILE A 23 -14.59 17.40 -14.68
N LYS A 24 -14.13 18.40 -15.45
CA LYS A 24 -12.80 18.37 -16.08
C LYS A 24 -11.66 18.34 -15.07
N ASN A 25 -11.79 19.06 -13.95
CA ASN A 25 -10.80 19.05 -12.87
C ASN A 25 -10.81 17.71 -12.13
N TYR A 26 -11.99 17.15 -11.85
CA TYR A 26 -12.17 15.85 -11.20
C TYR A 26 -11.60 14.70 -12.05
N VAL A 27 -11.92 14.67 -13.35
CA VAL A 27 -11.37 13.68 -14.30
C VAL A 27 -9.84 13.81 -14.44
N LYS A 28 -9.28 15.02 -14.31
CA LYS A 28 -7.83 15.24 -14.29
C LYS A 28 -7.13 14.74 -13.02
N ILE A 29 -7.84 14.51 -11.92
CA ILE A 29 -7.24 14.15 -10.61
C ILE A 29 -7.01 12.64 -10.44
N LYS A 30 -7.38 11.78 -11.40
CA LYS A 30 -6.97 10.37 -11.36
C LYS A 30 -5.69 10.12 -12.15
N LYS A 31 -4.56 10.13 -11.44
CA LYS A 31 -3.41 9.31 -11.79
C LYS A 31 -3.42 8.07 -10.91
N ASP A 32 -4.25 7.09 -11.27
CA ASP A 32 -4.05 5.72 -10.79
C ASP A 32 -2.84 5.18 -11.61
N HIS A 33 -1.75 4.75 -10.95
CA HIS A 33 -0.47 4.32 -11.56
C HIS A 33 0.47 5.45 -12.04
N ILE A 34 1.18 6.07 -11.10
CA ILE A 34 2.26 7.04 -11.35
C ILE A 34 3.49 6.34 -11.94
N GLN A 35 3.83 5.15 -11.44
CA GLN A 35 5.00 4.39 -11.85
C GLN A 35 4.62 3.16 -12.71
N PRO A 36 5.34 2.89 -13.82
CA PRO A 36 5.07 1.72 -14.68
C PRO A 36 5.10 0.38 -13.93
N ILE A 37 5.98 0.27 -12.95
CA ILE A 37 6.19 -0.95 -12.15
C ILE A 37 5.16 -1.11 -11.01
N GLY A 38 4.27 -0.13 -10.79
CA GLY A 38 3.31 -0.13 -9.68
C GLY A 38 3.61 0.94 -8.64
N ASP A 39 2.57 1.34 -7.92
CA ASP A 39 2.66 2.40 -6.91
C ASP A 39 2.64 1.84 -5.48
N THR A 40 2.12 0.63 -5.29
CA THR A 40 2.11 -0.08 -4.00
C THR A 40 3.23 -1.10 -3.92
N ILE A 41 3.68 -1.43 -2.70
CA ILE A 41 4.73 -2.43 -2.48
C ILE A 41 4.30 -3.79 -3.03
N GLU A 42 3.03 -4.15 -2.83
CA GLU A 42 2.43 -5.38 -3.31
C GLU A 42 2.46 -5.45 -4.84
N GLU A 43 2.06 -4.38 -5.53
CA GLU A 43 2.12 -4.33 -7.00
C GLU A 43 3.56 -4.44 -7.52
N ILE A 44 4.49 -3.70 -6.90
CA ILE A 44 5.90 -3.69 -7.30
C ILE A 44 6.51 -5.08 -7.11
N ASN A 45 6.31 -5.71 -5.96
CA ASN A 45 6.89 -7.02 -5.65
C ASN A 45 6.24 -8.13 -6.48
N HIS A 46 4.95 -8.04 -6.75
CA HIS A 46 4.25 -8.96 -7.65
C HIS A 46 4.78 -8.85 -9.09
N LYS A 47 4.83 -7.64 -9.66
CA LYS A 47 5.36 -7.41 -11.01
C LYS A 47 6.86 -7.73 -11.13
N SER A 48 7.60 -7.67 -10.02
CA SER A 48 9.01 -8.07 -9.95
C SER A 48 9.19 -9.58 -9.72
N ASN A 49 8.12 -10.35 -9.56
CA ASN A 49 8.11 -11.80 -9.30
C ASN A 49 8.87 -12.22 -8.04
N VAL A 50 8.87 -11.37 -7.01
CA VAL A 50 9.51 -11.66 -5.70
C VAL A 50 8.50 -11.91 -4.59
N ASP A 51 7.23 -11.59 -4.82
CA ASP A 51 6.12 -11.73 -3.87
C ASP A 51 6.00 -13.13 -3.25
N ASN A 52 6.19 -14.19 -4.04
CA ASN A 52 6.12 -15.57 -3.57
C ASN A 52 7.24 -15.94 -2.57
N ALA A 53 8.35 -15.22 -2.58
CA ALA A 53 9.46 -15.41 -1.63
C ALA A 53 9.29 -14.57 -0.36
N LEU A 54 8.37 -13.60 -0.36
CA LEU A 54 8.16 -12.64 0.71
C LEU A 54 6.91 -12.99 1.51
N PHE A 55 7.03 -13.00 2.83
CA PHE A 55 5.89 -13.21 3.69
C PHE A 55 4.95 -12.00 3.65
N GLN A 56 3.68 -12.23 3.32
CA GLN A 56 2.69 -11.18 3.05
C GLN A 56 3.14 -10.13 2.01
N GLY A 57 4.05 -10.51 1.11
CA GLY A 57 4.43 -9.71 -0.04
C GLY A 57 5.54 -8.69 0.20
N ASP A 58 5.99 -8.44 1.43
CA ASP A 58 6.98 -7.38 1.73
C ASP A 58 8.04 -7.73 2.80
N MET A 59 7.91 -8.84 3.52
CA MET A 59 8.88 -9.23 4.56
C MET A 59 9.69 -10.46 4.19
N LEU A 60 11.02 -10.35 4.31
CA LEU A 60 11.90 -11.50 4.32
C LEU A 60 11.96 -12.11 5.72
N LEU A 61 11.69 -13.40 5.83
CA LEU A 61 11.76 -14.12 7.10
C LEU A 61 13.08 -14.88 7.21
N THR A 62 13.64 -14.93 8.42
CA THR A 62 14.59 -15.98 8.77
C THR A 62 13.88 -17.33 8.85
N LYS A 63 14.64 -18.42 8.74
CA LYS A 63 14.09 -19.78 8.84
C LYS A 63 13.35 -20.01 10.16
N GLU A 64 13.94 -19.58 11.27
CA GLU A 64 13.36 -19.70 12.62
C GLU A 64 12.03 -18.96 12.73
N GLN A 65 11.94 -17.72 12.23
CA GLN A 65 10.70 -16.95 12.21
C GLN A 65 9.61 -17.61 11.35
N ALA A 66 9.98 -18.23 10.22
CA ALA A 66 9.03 -18.93 9.37
C ALA A 66 8.47 -20.18 10.06
N GLU A 67 9.31 -20.95 10.75
CA GLU A 67 8.91 -22.12 11.54
C GLU A 67 7.94 -21.73 12.66
N GLU A 68 8.25 -20.67 13.41
CA GLU A 68 7.38 -20.15 14.48
C GLU A 68 6.01 -19.72 13.96
N ILE A 69 5.94 -19.03 12.82
CA ILE A 69 4.66 -18.63 12.22
C ILE A 69 3.84 -19.85 11.76
N ILE A 70 4.50 -20.87 11.19
CA ILE A 70 3.82 -22.11 10.77
C ILE A 70 3.25 -22.84 12.00
N GLU A 71 4.01 -22.90 13.09
CA GLU A 71 3.55 -23.49 14.34
C GLU A 71 2.39 -22.68 14.93
N ASP A 72 2.49 -21.35 14.99
CA ASP A 72 1.42 -20.49 15.50
C ASP A 72 0.11 -20.67 14.71
N VAL A 73 0.18 -20.76 13.38
CA VAL A 73 -0.99 -20.99 12.51
C VAL A 73 -1.61 -22.37 12.76
N LYS A 74 -0.78 -23.40 12.98
CA LYS A 74 -1.27 -24.76 13.28
C LYS A 74 -1.94 -24.86 14.65
N HIS A 75 -1.42 -24.16 15.65
CA HIS A 75 -1.92 -24.23 17.02
C HIS A 75 -3.07 -23.26 17.30
N ASN A 76 -3.18 -22.16 16.53
CA ASN A 76 -4.25 -21.18 16.67
C ASN A 76 -5.20 -21.27 15.47
N GLU A 77 -6.20 -22.16 15.54
CA GLU A 77 -7.28 -22.35 14.56
C GLU A 77 -8.19 -21.10 14.40
N GLY A 78 -7.63 -19.99 13.90
CA GLY A 78 -8.37 -18.77 13.53
C GLY A 78 -8.11 -17.53 14.38
N ASN A 79 -7.44 -17.65 15.54
CA ASN A 79 -7.00 -16.48 16.32
C ASN A 79 -5.61 -16.01 15.87
N ARG A 80 -5.56 -15.35 14.71
CA ARG A 80 -4.35 -14.68 14.24
C ARG A 80 -3.98 -13.55 15.21
N ASN A 81 -2.84 -13.69 15.89
CA ASN A 81 -2.27 -12.61 16.68
C ASN A 81 -1.95 -11.40 15.79
N LYS A 82 -2.33 -10.19 16.24
CA LYS A 82 -2.02 -8.94 15.53
C LYS A 82 -0.51 -8.75 15.45
N ARG A 83 -0.03 -8.24 14.30
CA ARG A 83 1.36 -7.83 14.10
C ARG A 83 1.70 -6.70 15.06
N GLN A 84 2.39 -7.04 16.13
CA GLN A 84 3.01 -6.10 17.06
C GLN A 84 4.51 -6.40 17.09
N ALA A 85 5.32 -5.47 17.61
CA ALA A 85 6.73 -5.73 17.83
C ALA A 85 6.87 -7.07 18.58
N TYR A 86 7.54 -8.03 17.95
CA TYR A 86 7.62 -9.41 18.41
C TYR A 86 8.33 -9.44 19.76
N ARG A 87 7.56 -9.72 20.82
CA ARG A 87 8.04 -9.82 22.21
C ARG A 87 7.93 -11.28 22.62
N ASP A 88 8.87 -12.09 22.18
CA ASP A 88 8.98 -13.49 22.57
C ASP A 88 9.97 -13.66 23.74
N SER A 89 10.28 -14.91 24.06
CA SER A 89 11.30 -15.26 25.07
C SER A 89 12.69 -14.74 24.73
N ARG A 90 12.96 -14.38 23.47
CA ARG A 90 14.23 -13.81 23.01
C ARG A 90 14.25 -12.28 23.14
N TYR A 91 13.14 -11.63 23.45
CA TYR A 91 13.11 -10.19 23.72
C TYR A 91 13.98 -9.83 24.94
N PRO A 92 14.79 -8.74 24.89
CA PRO A 92 14.93 -7.76 23.82
C PRO A 92 16.06 -8.05 22.82
N LYS A 93 16.63 -9.27 22.78
CA LYS A 93 17.81 -9.60 21.95
C LYS A 93 17.60 -9.40 20.45
N MET A 94 16.34 -9.38 20.00
CA MET A 94 15.95 -9.11 18.61
C MET A 94 15.83 -7.61 18.29
N LEU A 95 16.11 -6.72 19.26
CA LEU A 95 16.11 -5.27 19.07
C LEU A 95 17.52 -4.76 18.73
N TRP A 96 17.55 -3.64 18.03
CA TRP A 96 18.76 -2.85 17.79
C TRP A 96 19.17 -2.12 19.09
N SER A 97 19.93 -2.78 19.96
CA SER A 97 20.27 -2.26 21.29
C SER A 97 21.09 -0.96 21.26
N GLU A 98 21.97 -0.82 20.27
CA GLU A 98 22.87 0.34 20.11
C GLU A 98 22.51 1.19 18.87
N GLY A 99 21.30 1.00 18.33
CA GLY A 99 20.88 1.59 17.06
C GLY A 99 21.26 0.75 15.83
N VAL A 100 21.05 1.33 14.65
CA VAL A 100 21.22 0.65 13.35
C VAL A 100 22.32 1.33 12.57
N TYR A 101 23.38 0.58 12.25
CA TYR A 101 24.36 1.00 11.26
C TYR A 101 23.80 0.77 9.86
N TYR A 102 23.87 1.80 9.01
CA TYR A 102 23.38 1.73 7.63
C TYR A 102 24.36 2.41 6.68
N SER A 103 24.28 2.03 5.40
CA SER A 103 24.98 2.69 4.30
C SER A 103 24.09 2.68 3.07
N PHE A 104 24.28 3.67 2.20
CA PHE A 104 23.59 3.71 0.91
C PHE A 104 24.45 3.01 -0.14
N TYR A 105 23.89 2.00 -0.79
CA TYR A 105 24.53 1.38 -1.96
C TYR A 105 24.47 2.34 -3.16
N THR A 106 25.39 2.20 -4.11
CA THR A 106 25.48 3.09 -5.28
C THR A 106 24.20 3.12 -6.11
N GLY A 107 23.46 2.02 -6.17
CA GLY A 107 22.16 1.95 -6.84
C GLY A 107 21.01 2.69 -6.12
N ALA A 108 21.20 3.12 -4.87
CA ALA A 108 20.23 3.94 -4.14
C ALA A 108 20.41 5.45 -4.40
N SER A 109 21.46 5.83 -5.14
CA SER A 109 21.72 7.21 -5.55
C SER A 109 21.13 7.42 -6.94
N SER A 110 20.16 8.32 -7.05
CA SER A 110 19.60 8.75 -8.34
C SER A 110 20.65 9.53 -9.14
N PHE A 111 21.11 8.98 -10.27
CA PHE A 111 21.73 9.78 -11.32
C PHE A 111 20.61 10.47 -12.10
N PHE A 112 20.27 11.71 -11.72
CA PHE A 112 19.46 12.57 -12.57
C PHE A 112 20.37 13.12 -13.69
N ASN A 113 20.07 12.77 -14.93
CA ASN A 113 20.57 13.43 -16.14
C ASN A 113 19.43 14.22 -16.79
#